data_AF-N8VKA6-F1
#
_entry.id   AF-N8VKA6-F1
#
_cell.length_a   1.000
_cell.length_b   1.000
_cell.length_c   1.000
_cell.angle_alpha   90.00
_cell.angle_beta   90.00
_cell.angle_gamma   90.00
#
_symmetry.space_group_name_H-M   'P 1'
#
loop_
_entity.id
_entity.type
_entity.pdbx_description
1 polymer ?
#
loop_
_entity_poly.entity_id
_entity_poly.type
_entity_poly.pdbx_seq_one_letter_code
_entity_poly.pdbx_strand_id
1 'polypeptide(L)'
;MVFNMSKNVVFNFNEISNKDKATKAVSSYFKKAGAEIVQVDVSPNVKRTSGISYRELSLTFADSQVIIFRIKQSGDIYQALLNGKVKPMANQDDHVAAIGELVKAMETGRSAFQAKLAKAKVKLPNSIKTSVPNKEKLLTEKRDALKDAVAAAQQELADLLASLPKSATLDSANDSFTLFDQQAHTAATSPYSRLPDPEMGDLVAGNYYKGNMVIAGMNISIENPADSVRQGMGEDGQKWEIKMKHHYGYFDGSMGADGDELDVFVKNNLDHEPDHAYIISQVDRDGSFDEHKVVIGAESEDDARDIYLSNYKPGWDGLGSIEKVTMAELQNRMHYQAAA
;
A
#
# COMPACT_ATOMS: atom_id res chain seq x y z
N MET A 1 -29.76 42.33 3.23
CA MET A 1 -29.11 43.07 4.32
C MET A 1 -27.72 42.50 4.49
N VAL A 2 -26.70 43.22 4.02
CA VAL A 2 -25.30 42.78 3.99
C VAL A 2 -24.70 42.99 5.36
N PHE A 3 -24.41 41.92 6.10
CA PHE A 3 -23.55 42.00 7.28
C PHE A 3 -22.13 41.62 6.86
N ASN A 4 -21.39 42.63 6.41
CA ASN A 4 -19.93 42.55 6.31
C ASN A 4 -19.38 42.67 7.73
N MET A 5 -19.27 41.55 8.44
CA MET A 5 -18.53 41.46 9.69
C MET A 5 -17.16 40.88 9.35
N SER A 6 -16.10 41.61 9.69
CA SER A 6 -14.73 41.11 9.70
C SER A 6 -14.69 39.69 10.26
N LYS A 7 -14.40 38.68 9.41
CA LYS A 7 -14.45 37.25 9.73
C LYS A 7 -13.24 36.76 10.55
N ASN A 8 -12.61 37.67 11.29
CA ASN A 8 -11.43 37.38 12.08
C ASN A 8 -11.78 37.32 13.56
N VAL A 9 -11.43 36.20 14.16
CA VAL A 9 -11.55 35.98 15.60
C VAL A 9 -10.24 36.42 16.25
N VAL A 10 -10.29 37.51 17.00
CA VAL A 10 -9.17 38.00 17.80
C VAL A 10 -9.37 37.57 19.24
N PHE A 11 -8.36 36.93 19.82
CA PHE A 11 -8.37 36.47 21.21
C PHE A 11 -7.73 37.49 22.14
N ASN A 12 -8.26 37.61 23.36
CA ASN A 12 -7.53 38.31 24.42
C ASN A 12 -6.45 37.36 24.97
N PHE A 13 -5.18 37.63 24.66
CA PHE A 13 -4.06 36.77 25.03
C PHE A 13 -3.98 36.45 26.53
N ASN A 14 -4.32 37.39 27.41
CA ASN A 14 -4.24 37.20 28.85
C ASN A 14 -5.45 36.44 29.42
N GLU A 15 -6.59 36.48 28.73
CA GLU A 15 -7.88 36.02 29.24
C GLU A 15 -8.49 34.87 28.41
N ILE A 16 -7.68 34.20 27.57
CA ILE A 16 -8.13 33.04 26.78
C ILE A 16 -8.74 32.01 27.73
N SER A 17 -10.03 31.72 27.53
CA SER A 17 -10.79 30.74 28.30
C SER A 17 -11.84 30.06 27.43
N ASN A 18 -12.39 28.95 27.91
CA ASN A 18 -13.52 28.27 27.28
C ASN A 18 -14.82 29.11 27.28
N LYS A 19 -14.91 30.15 28.13
CA LYS A 19 -16.06 31.05 28.22
C LYS A 19 -15.92 32.32 27.37
N ASP A 20 -14.73 32.58 26.84
CA ASP A 20 -14.42 33.77 26.07
C ASP A 20 -15.23 33.85 24.77
N LYS A 21 -15.54 35.08 24.34
CA LYS A 21 -16.33 35.37 23.14
C LYS A 21 -15.64 34.84 21.88
N ALA A 22 -14.32 34.95 21.81
CA ALA A 22 -13.54 34.43 20.68
C ALA A 22 -13.63 32.90 20.58
N THR A 23 -13.48 32.20 21.71
CA THR A 23 -13.63 30.75 21.78
C THR A 23 -15.03 30.30 21.38
N LYS A 24 -16.09 30.98 21.86
CA LYS A 24 -17.48 30.70 21.45
C LYS A 24 -17.72 30.91 19.96
N ALA A 25 -17.12 31.93 19.35
CA ALA A 25 -17.21 32.17 17.91
C ALA A 25 -16.56 31.02 17.12
N VAL A 26 -15.37 30.58 17.53
CA VAL A 26 -14.69 29.41 16.96
C VAL A 26 -15.56 28.15 17.07
N SER A 27 -16.12 27.86 18.26
CA SER A 27 -17.02 26.72 18.44
C SER A 27 -18.24 26.79 17.53
N SER A 28 -18.80 27.99 17.31
CA SER A 28 -19.92 28.17 16.38
C SER A 28 -19.51 27.90 14.93
N TYR A 29 -18.32 28.32 14.51
CA TYR A 29 -17.82 28.05 13.16
C TYR A 29 -17.55 26.57 12.90
N PHE A 30 -16.93 25.86 13.84
CA PHE A 30 -16.76 24.41 13.74
C PHE A 30 -18.11 23.68 13.68
N LYS A 31 -19.07 24.08 14.53
CA LYS A 31 -20.42 23.51 14.50
C LYS A 31 -21.12 23.72 13.15
N LYS A 32 -21.00 24.92 12.56
CA LYS A 32 -21.52 25.21 11.21
C LYS A 32 -20.83 24.43 10.11
N ALA A 33 -19.55 24.11 10.29
CA ALA A 33 -18.76 23.29 9.39
C ALA A 33 -18.98 21.77 9.58
N GLY A 34 -19.85 21.35 10.51
CA GLY A 34 -20.16 19.93 10.73
C GLY A 34 -19.26 19.20 11.74
N ALA A 35 -18.40 19.92 12.45
CA ALA A 35 -17.52 19.35 13.47
C ALA A 35 -17.91 19.83 14.87
N GLU A 36 -18.34 18.91 15.73
CA GLU A 36 -18.73 19.23 17.11
C GLU A 36 -17.55 19.09 18.08
N ILE A 37 -17.29 20.17 18.83
CA ILE A 37 -16.25 20.22 19.85
C ILE A 37 -16.83 19.72 21.17
N VAL A 38 -16.22 18.68 21.73
CA VAL A 38 -16.64 18.05 23.00
C VAL A 38 -15.89 18.65 24.19
N GLN A 39 -14.65 19.06 23.99
CA GLN A 39 -13.83 19.65 25.06
C GLN A 39 -12.95 20.79 24.53
N VAL A 40 -12.80 21.83 25.35
CA VAL A 40 -11.97 23.00 25.08
C VAL A 40 -11.03 23.21 26.26
N ASP A 41 -9.73 23.11 26.02
CA ASP A 41 -8.69 23.34 27.01
C ASP A 41 -7.80 24.49 26.61
N VAL A 42 -7.41 25.32 27.57
CA VAL A 42 -6.47 26.42 27.35
C VAL A 42 -5.22 26.15 28.16
N SER A 43 -4.06 26.17 27.50
CA SER A 43 -2.79 26.05 28.21
C SER A 43 -2.58 27.27 29.11
N PRO A 44 -2.26 27.07 30.41
CA PRO A 44 -1.93 28.18 31.32
C PRO A 44 -0.56 28.79 31.00
N ASN A 45 0.30 28.05 30.30
CA ASN A 45 1.69 28.44 30.05
C ASN A 45 1.84 29.18 28.73
N VAL A 46 2.59 30.29 28.75
CA VAL A 46 3.05 30.96 27.54
C VAL A 46 4.26 30.21 27.00
N LYS A 47 4.19 29.80 25.73
CA LYS A 47 5.29 29.13 25.02
C LYS A 47 5.93 30.10 24.03
N ARG A 48 7.19 29.84 23.67
CA ARG A 48 7.94 30.65 22.70
C ARG A 48 8.61 29.76 21.66
N THR A 49 8.46 30.09 20.39
CA THR A 49 9.14 29.40 19.29
C THR A 49 9.49 30.41 18.21
N SER A 50 10.72 30.35 17.68
CA SER A 50 11.22 31.26 16.64
C SER A 50 10.97 32.75 16.96
N GLY A 51 11.14 33.13 18.24
CA GLY A 51 10.97 34.50 18.70
C GLY A 51 9.53 34.94 18.99
N ILE A 52 8.52 34.13 18.65
CA ILE A 52 7.10 34.46 18.84
C ILE A 52 6.57 33.80 20.11
N SER A 53 6.00 34.61 21.02
CA SER A 53 5.30 34.13 22.22
C SER A 53 3.83 33.82 21.90
N TYR A 54 3.36 32.64 22.28
CA TYR A 54 2.00 32.17 22.01
C TYR A 54 1.41 31.35 23.17
N ARG A 55 0.09 31.23 23.20
CA ARG A 55 -0.66 30.29 24.05
C ARG A 55 -1.39 29.27 23.18
N GLU A 56 -1.65 28.09 23.74
CA GLU A 56 -2.32 26.99 23.04
C GLU A 56 -3.77 26.85 23.51
N LEU A 57 -4.70 26.88 22.55
CA LEU A 57 -6.11 26.53 22.72
C LEU A 57 -6.34 25.19 22.03
N SER A 58 -6.62 24.15 22.82
CA SER A 58 -6.88 22.80 22.33
C SER A 58 -8.37 22.54 22.25
N LEU A 59 -8.81 22.02 21.11
CA LEU A 59 -10.20 21.69 20.80
C LEU A 59 -10.26 20.20 20.49
N THR A 60 -10.96 19.44 21.33
CA THR A 60 -11.14 17.99 21.18
C THR A 60 -12.53 17.72 20.60
N PHE A 61 -12.57 16.91 19.54
CA PHE A 61 -13.79 16.57 18.81
C PHE A 61 -14.29 15.17 19.21
N ALA A 62 -15.54 14.86 18.83
CA ALA A 62 -16.19 13.59 19.17
C ALA A 62 -15.44 12.34 18.67
N ASP A 63 -14.71 12.47 17.55
CA ASP A 63 -13.86 11.41 17.00
C ASP A 63 -12.47 11.35 17.65
N SER A 64 -12.28 12.00 18.81
CA SER A 64 -11.02 12.09 19.55
C SER A 64 -9.89 12.82 18.81
N GLN A 65 -10.16 13.44 17.66
CA GLN A 65 -9.21 14.33 17.01
C GLN A 65 -9.04 15.61 17.82
N VAL A 66 -7.86 16.22 17.74
CA VAL A 66 -7.54 17.45 18.46
C VAL A 66 -6.98 18.49 17.50
N ILE A 67 -7.59 19.68 17.51
CA ILE A 67 -7.01 20.87 16.89
C ILE A 67 -6.43 21.76 17.98
N ILE A 68 -5.18 22.21 17.78
CA ILE A 68 -4.53 23.16 18.67
C ILE A 68 -4.29 24.46 17.90
N PHE A 69 -4.89 25.55 18.36
CA PHE A 69 -4.56 26.89 17.89
C PHE A 69 -3.47 27.51 18.74
N ARG A 70 -2.42 28.00 18.10
CA ARG A 70 -1.37 28.80 18.70
C ARG A 70 -1.69 30.27 18.49
N ILE A 71 -2.01 30.96 19.58
CA ILE A 71 -2.49 32.34 19.58
C ILE A 71 -1.36 33.25 20.08
N LYS A 72 -0.97 34.26 19.28
CA LYS A 72 0.10 35.21 19.62
C LYS A 72 -0.37 36.23 20.66
N GLN A 73 0.58 36.99 21.21
CA GLN A 73 0.28 38.13 22.10
C GLN A 73 -0.65 39.18 21.46
N SER A 74 -0.63 39.31 20.12
CA SER A 74 -1.57 40.18 19.38
C SER A 74 -3.03 39.68 19.41
N GLY A 75 -3.26 38.43 19.81
CA GLY A 75 -4.57 37.79 19.78
C GLY A 75 -4.84 36.99 18.50
N ASP A 76 -3.95 37.04 17.52
CA ASP A 76 -4.11 36.34 16.24
C ASP A 76 -3.71 34.86 16.35
N ILE A 77 -4.41 34.01 15.61
CA ILE A 77 -4.03 32.61 15.42
C ILE A 77 -2.83 32.57 14.46
N TYR A 78 -1.67 32.17 14.97
CA TYR A 78 -0.45 32.04 14.19
C TYR A 78 -0.29 30.68 13.53
N GLN A 79 -0.71 29.61 14.21
CA GLN A 79 -0.65 28.25 13.68
C GLN A 79 -1.83 27.43 14.16
N ALA A 80 -2.33 26.56 13.29
CA ALA A 80 -3.22 25.47 13.65
C ALA A 80 -2.47 24.15 13.55
N LEU A 81 -2.59 23.30 14.57
CA LEU A 81 -2.07 21.95 14.55
C LEU A 81 -3.23 20.98 14.58
N LEU A 82 -3.26 20.02 13.65
CA LEU A 82 -4.19 18.90 13.69
C LEU A 82 -3.43 17.68 14.18
N ASN A 83 -3.89 17.09 15.29
CA ASN A 83 -3.30 15.90 15.91
C ASN A 83 -1.77 16.04 16.14
N GLY A 84 -1.34 17.25 16.52
CA GLY A 84 0.05 17.60 16.80
C GLY A 84 0.93 17.97 15.60
N LYS A 85 0.40 17.92 14.36
CA LYS A 85 1.11 18.36 13.15
C LYS A 85 0.62 19.73 12.70
N VAL A 86 1.54 20.63 12.37
CA VAL A 86 1.20 21.97 11.82
C VAL A 86 0.47 21.80 10.50
N LYS A 87 -0.71 22.39 10.37
CA LYS A 87 -1.46 22.45 9.12
C LYS A 87 -1.28 23.83 8.50
N PRO A 88 -0.81 23.94 7.24
CA PRO A 88 -0.80 25.20 6.52
C PRO A 88 -2.23 25.74 6.40
N MET A 89 -2.45 26.98 6.83
CA MET A 89 -3.72 27.69 6.66
C MET A 89 -3.58 28.60 5.45
N ALA A 90 -4.28 28.30 4.36
CA ALA A 90 -4.20 29.11 3.15
C ALA A 90 -4.93 30.45 3.32
N ASN A 91 -6.00 30.44 4.12
CA ASN A 91 -6.85 31.59 4.39
C ASN A 91 -6.60 32.19 5.78
N GLN A 92 -5.41 32.77 6.00
CA GLN A 92 -5.03 33.34 7.31
C GLN A 92 -5.93 34.51 7.74
N ASP A 93 -6.49 35.26 6.78
CA ASP A 93 -7.33 36.43 7.02
C ASP A 93 -8.85 36.14 6.94
N ASP A 94 -9.25 34.88 6.74
CA ASP A 94 -10.65 34.42 6.83
C ASP A 94 -10.70 33.17 7.71
N HIS A 95 -10.89 33.38 9.02
CA HIS A 95 -10.92 32.27 9.98
C HIS A 95 -12.08 31.30 9.73
N VAL A 96 -13.16 31.72 9.07
CA VAL A 96 -14.27 30.82 8.72
C VAL A 96 -13.84 29.86 7.62
N ALA A 97 -13.18 30.37 6.58
CA ALA A 97 -12.62 29.56 5.50
C ALA A 97 -11.50 28.63 6.03
N ALA A 98 -10.61 29.14 6.88
CA ALA A 98 -9.55 28.34 7.50
C ALA A 98 -10.11 27.20 8.39
N ILE A 99 -11.19 27.46 9.13
CA ILE A 99 -11.88 26.40 9.90
C ILE A 99 -12.48 25.35 8.96
N GLY A 100 -13.07 25.75 7.83
CA GLY A 100 -13.54 24.82 6.80
C GLY A 100 -12.43 23.92 6.25
N GLU A 101 -11.24 24.47 6.00
CA GLU A 101 -10.06 23.69 5.58
C GLU A 101 -9.62 22.68 6.63
N LEU A 102 -9.63 23.07 7.91
CA LEU A 102 -9.27 22.19 9.02
C LEU A 102 -10.27 21.04 9.18
N VAL A 103 -11.57 21.31 9.05
CA VAL A 103 -12.60 20.26 9.10
C VAL A 103 -12.44 19.32 7.90
N LYS A 104 -12.24 19.83 6.68
CA LYS A 104 -11.98 18.99 5.51
C LYS A 104 -10.73 18.11 5.69
N ALA A 105 -9.68 18.66 6.31
CA ALA A 105 -8.47 17.90 6.64
C ALA A 105 -8.72 16.83 7.72
N MET A 106 -9.53 17.13 8.73
CA MET A 106 -9.97 16.16 9.74
C MET A 106 -10.77 15.02 9.14
N GLU A 107 -11.68 15.31 8.20
CA GLU A 107 -12.50 14.30 7.53
C GLU A 107 -11.66 13.40 6.64
N THR A 108 -10.80 14.00 5.79
CA THR A 108 -9.89 13.25 4.90
C THR A 108 -8.95 12.35 5.70
N GLY A 109 -8.46 12.82 6.84
CA GLY A 109 -7.55 12.08 7.72
C GLY A 109 -8.24 11.16 8.73
N ARG A 110 -9.57 11.13 8.80
CA ARG A 110 -10.33 10.48 9.89
C ARG A 110 -10.01 8.99 10.00
N SER A 111 -10.07 8.27 8.88
CA SER A 111 -9.83 6.81 8.87
C SER A 111 -8.43 6.44 9.35
N ALA A 112 -7.40 7.15 8.86
CA ALA A 112 -6.02 6.94 9.27
C ALA A 112 -5.80 7.28 10.76
N PHE A 113 -6.44 8.34 11.25
CA PHE A 113 -6.37 8.72 12.65
C PHE A 113 -7.06 7.69 13.58
N GLN A 114 -8.23 7.18 13.20
CA GLN A 114 -8.92 6.12 13.96
C GLN A 114 -8.11 4.83 13.98
N ALA A 115 -7.51 4.43 12.85
CA ALA A 115 -6.61 3.28 12.80
C ALA A 115 -5.39 3.46 13.73
N LYS A 116 -4.83 4.68 13.80
CA LYS A 116 -3.72 4.99 14.72
C LYS A 116 -4.15 4.98 16.19
N LEU A 117 -5.35 5.48 16.52
CA LEU A 117 -5.91 5.41 17.86
C LEU A 117 -6.20 3.97 18.29
N ALA A 118 -6.74 3.15 17.39
CA ALA A 118 -6.92 1.72 17.62
C ALA A 118 -5.58 1.03 17.92
N LYS A 119 -4.55 1.29 17.12
CA LYS A 119 -3.16 0.80 17.37
C LYS A 119 -2.59 1.28 18.72
N ALA A 120 -2.91 2.51 19.16
CA ALA A 120 -2.43 3.05 20.43
C ALA A 120 -3.15 2.47 21.66
N LYS A 121 -4.47 2.23 21.57
CA LYS A 121 -5.26 1.54 22.61
C LYS A 121 -4.84 0.06 22.78
N VAL A 122 -4.19 -0.52 21.78
CA VAL A 122 -3.70 -1.90 21.77
C VAL A 122 -2.34 -2.07 22.49
N LYS A 123 -1.74 -1.00 23.02
CA LYS A 123 -0.60 -1.11 23.95
C LYS A 123 -1.07 -1.64 25.31
N LEU A 124 -0.61 -2.84 25.67
CA LEU A 124 -0.91 -3.43 26.97
C LEU A 124 -0.28 -2.63 28.12
N PRO A 125 -0.92 -2.56 29.29
CA PRO A 125 -0.25 -2.16 30.53
C PRO A 125 0.90 -3.12 30.83
N ASN A 126 2.03 -2.58 31.30
CA ASN A 126 3.11 -3.39 31.84
C ASN A 126 2.57 -4.23 32.99
N SER A 127 2.74 -5.55 32.88
CA SER A 127 2.25 -6.57 33.82
C SER A 127 0.72 -6.72 33.88
N ILE A 128 0.15 -7.48 32.95
CA ILE A 128 -0.98 -8.35 33.27
C ILE A 128 -0.59 -9.79 32.96
N LYS A 129 -0.63 -10.63 33.98
CA LYS A 129 -0.57 -12.09 33.86
C LYS A 129 -1.88 -12.57 33.21
N THR A 130 -2.01 -12.38 31.89
CA THR A 130 -3.07 -13.06 31.12
C THR A 130 -2.68 -14.50 30.88
N SER A 131 -3.65 -15.40 30.97
CA SER A 131 -3.49 -16.83 30.66
C SER A 131 -2.99 -17.03 29.22
N VAL A 132 -2.18 -18.06 29.00
CA VAL A 132 -1.56 -18.37 27.69
C VAL A 132 -2.58 -18.35 26.53
N PRO A 133 -3.81 -18.92 26.65
CA PRO A 133 -4.77 -18.92 25.54
C PRO A 133 -5.28 -17.53 25.14
N ASN A 134 -5.42 -16.62 26.11
CA ASN A 134 -5.87 -15.24 25.84
C ASN A 134 -4.75 -14.38 25.23
N LYS A 135 -3.48 -14.66 25.55
CA LYS A 135 -2.35 -14.01 24.89
C LYS A 135 -2.23 -14.44 23.44
N GLU A 136 -2.41 -15.73 23.16
CA GLU A 136 -2.35 -16.27 21.81
C GLU A 136 -3.42 -15.66 20.91
N LYS A 137 -4.69 -15.67 21.35
CA LYS A 137 -5.77 -15.00 20.63
C LYS A 137 -5.47 -13.52 20.35
N LEU A 138 -4.99 -12.80 21.36
CA LEU A 138 -4.67 -11.38 21.22
C LEU A 138 -3.46 -11.12 20.30
N LEU A 139 -2.48 -12.02 20.26
CA LEU A 139 -1.34 -11.94 19.34
C LEU A 139 -1.77 -12.27 17.90
N THR A 140 -2.68 -13.22 17.72
CA THR A 140 -3.29 -13.55 16.43
C THR A 140 -4.06 -12.36 15.87
N GLU A 141 -4.95 -11.74 16.67
CA GLU A 141 -5.69 -10.54 16.25
C GLU A 141 -4.74 -9.38 15.87
N LYS A 142 -3.63 -9.21 16.60
CA LYS A 142 -2.60 -8.21 16.26
C LYS A 142 -1.87 -8.53 14.97
N ARG A 143 -1.49 -9.80 14.77
CA ARG A 143 -0.84 -10.28 13.54
C ARG A 143 -1.73 -9.99 12.34
N ASP A 144 -3.02 -10.31 12.44
CA ASP A 144 -3.97 -10.13 11.35
C ASP A 144 -4.17 -8.65 11.04
N ALA A 145 -4.36 -7.81 12.06
CA ALA A 145 -4.45 -6.35 11.88
C ALA A 145 -3.15 -5.73 11.32
N LEU A 146 -1.98 -6.32 11.60
CA LEU A 146 -0.70 -5.91 11.01
C LEU A 146 -0.60 -6.32 9.55
N LYS A 147 -1.04 -7.54 9.19
CA LYS A 147 -1.12 -8.01 7.80
C LYS A 147 -1.99 -7.08 6.95
N ASP A 148 -3.20 -6.76 7.42
CA ASP A 148 -4.12 -5.86 6.71
C ASP A 148 -3.51 -4.46 6.50
N ALA A 149 -2.76 -3.96 7.49
CA ALA A 149 -2.12 -2.65 7.40
C ALA A 149 -0.94 -2.64 6.41
N VAL A 150 -0.21 -3.75 6.29
CA VAL A 150 0.88 -3.89 5.33
C VAL A 150 0.31 -3.96 3.91
N ALA A 151 -0.74 -4.75 3.69
CA ALA A 151 -1.44 -4.81 2.42
C ALA A 151 -1.95 -3.42 1.96
N ALA A 152 -2.54 -2.64 2.87
CA ALA A 152 -2.99 -1.28 2.57
C ALA A 152 -1.83 -0.32 2.21
N ALA A 153 -0.69 -0.41 2.90
CA ALA A 153 0.47 0.43 2.62
C ALA A 153 1.14 0.05 1.29
N GLN A 154 1.14 -1.23 0.93
CA GLN A 154 1.61 -1.69 -0.37
C GLN A 154 0.70 -1.24 -1.50
N GLN A 155 -0.61 -1.24 -1.28
CA GLN A 155 -1.54 -0.69 -2.25
C GLN A 155 -1.29 0.81 -2.47
N GLU A 156 -1.09 1.59 -1.39
CA GLU A 156 -0.74 3.02 -1.51
C GLU A 156 0.60 3.23 -2.24
N LEU A 157 1.60 2.40 -1.95
CA LEU A 157 2.88 2.42 -2.67
C LEU A 157 2.70 2.06 -4.15
N ALA A 158 1.89 1.05 -4.46
CA ALA A 158 1.59 0.65 -5.82
C ALA A 158 0.86 1.74 -6.60
N ASP A 159 -0.12 2.40 -5.98
CA ASP A 159 -0.85 3.53 -6.55
C ASP A 159 0.08 4.73 -6.79
N LEU A 160 0.98 5.02 -5.86
CA LEU A 160 2.00 6.05 -6.01
C LEU A 160 2.98 5.72 -7.15
N LEU A 161 3.40 4.46 -7.26
CA LEU A 161 4.29 4.01 -8.33
C LEU A 161 3.59 4.04 -9.70
N ALA A 162 2.32 3.68 -9.76
CA ALA A 162 1.49 3.83 -10.95
C ALA A 162 1.29 5.31 -11.34
N SER A 163 1.29 6.22 -10.36
CA SER A 163 1.19 7.67 -10.61
C SER A 163 2.50 8.33 -11.02
N LEU A 164 3.64 7.67 -10.80
CA LEU A 164 4.94 8.16 -11.25
C LEU A 164 5.11 7.88 -12.75
N PRO A 165 5.80 8.77 -13.50
CA PRO A 165 6.15 8.46 -14.88
C PRO A 165 7.02 7.20 -14.91
N LYS A 166 6.71 6.25 -15.79
CA LYS A 166 7.43 4.95 -15.94
C LYS A 166 8.96 5.11 -16.06
N SER A 167 9.44 6.25 -16.56
CA SER A 167 10.87 6.58 -16.65
C SER A 167 11.56 6.88 -15.31
N ALA A 168 10.79 7.10 -14.23
CA ALA A 168 11.33 7.39 -12.90
C ALA A 168 11.65 6.11 -12.12
N THR A 169 10.94 5.01 -12.38
CA THR A 169 11.05 3.75 -11.63
C THR A 169 12.01 2.74 -12.26
N LEU A 170 12.23 2.81 -13.56
CA LEU A 170 13.22 2.01 -14.27
C LEU A 170 14.53 2.78 -14.41
N ASP A 171 15.65 2.09 -14.23
CA ASP A 171 16.92 2.63 -14.67
C ASP A 171 16.95 2.64 -16.20
N SER A 172 17.35 3.76 -16.79
CA SER A 172 17.23 4.08 -18.22
C SER A 172 18.22 3.29 -19.11
N ALA A 173 18.49 2.04 -18.77
CA ALA A 173 19.61 1.25 -19.26
C ALA A 173 19.28 0.27 -20.40
N ASN A 174 18.05 0.19 -20.91
CA ASN A 174 17.78 -0.67 -22.06
C ASN A 174 16.65 -0.14 -22.97
N ASP A 175 17.03 0.63 -23.99
CA ASP A 175 16.15 1.02 -25.11
C ASP A 175 15.70 -0.20 -25.95
N SER A 176 16.26 -1.39 -25.69
CA SER A 176 15.92 -2.65 -26.37
C SER A 176 14.75 -3.41 -25.75
N PHE A 177 14.23 -2.98 -24.58
CA PHE A 177 13.12 -3.68 -23.93
C PHE A 177 11.79 -3.44 -24.64
N THR A 178 11.07 -4.53 -24.86
CA THR A 178 9.69 -4.51 -25.32
C THR A 178 8.77 -3.88 -24.27
N LEU A 179 7.51 -3.64 -24.64
CA LEU A 179 6.52 -3.14 -23.69
C LEU A 179 6.28 -4.13 -22.53
N PHE A 180 6.29 -5.43 -22.80
CA PHE A 180 6.09 -6.45 -21.77
C PHE A 180 7.30 -6.53 -20.83
N ASP A 181 8.52 -6.46 -21.36
CA ASP A 181 9.73 -6.41 -20.53
C ASP A 181 9.71 -5.18 -19.61
N GLN A 182 9.37 -4.00 -20.13
CA GLN A 182 9.27 -2.78 -19.34
C GLN A 182 8.25 -2.91 -18.20
N GLN A 183 7.10 -3.52 -18.47
CA GLN A 183 6.06 -3.76 -17.45
C GLN A 183 6.53 -4.74 -16.38
N ALA A 184 7.13 -5.86 -16.79
CA ALA A 184 7.72 -6.85 -15.91
C ALA A 184 8.81 -6.25 -15.01
N HIS A 185 9.71 -5.45 -15.58
CA HIS A 185 10.85 -4.85 -14.89
C HIS A 185 10.50 -3.72 -13.93
N THR A 186 9.24 -3.29 -13.86
CA THR A 186 8.81 -2.39 -12.78
C THR A 186 8.80 -3.06 -11.40
N ALA A 187 8.83 -4.40 -11.34
CA ALA A 187 8.92 -5.17 -10.10
C ALA A 187 10.13 -4.73 -9.25
N ALA A 188 9.96 -4.67 -7.93
CA ALA A 188 11.02 -4.33 -6.98
C ALA A 188 12.17 -5.34 -6.98
N THR A 189 11.91 -6.58 -7.41
CA THR A 189 12.92 -7.65 -7.57
C THR A 189 13.75 -7.50 -8.85
N SER A 190 13.41 -6.56 -9.74
CA SER A 190 14.16 -6.37 -10.97
C SER A 190 15.53 -5.75 -10.70
N PRO A 191 16.61 -6.27 -11.33
CA PRO A 191 17.92 -5.61 -11.27
C PRO A 191 17.96 -4.23 -11.96
N TYR A 192 16.90 -3.86 -12.68
CA TYR A 192 16.77 -2.57 -13.37
C TYR A 192 15.77 -1.64 -12.67
N SER A 193 15.17 -2.07 -11.56
CA SER A 193 14.27 -1.23 -10.78
C SER A 193 15.06 -0.30 -9.88
N ARG A 194 14.58 0.93 -9.70
CA ARG A 194 15.10 1.87 -8.71
C ARG A 194 14.41 1.74 -7.35
N LEU A 195 13.49 0.78 -7.22
CA LEU A 195 12.87 0.46 -5.95
C LEU A 195 13.88 -0.21 -5.00
N PRO A 196 13.70 -0.07 -3.68
CA PRO A 196 14.45 -0.87 -2.73
C PRO A 196 14.20 -2.36 -2.95
N ASP A 197 15.27 -3.15 -2.94
CA ASP A 197 15.16 -4.61 -2.96
C ASP A 197 14.31 -5.09 -1.77
N PRO A 198 13.34 -5.98 -1.98
CA PRO A 198 12.53 -6.51 -0.88
C PRO A 198 13.37 -7.31 0.12
N GLU A 199 13.08 -7.18 1.41
CA GLU A 199 13.67 -8.06 2.42
C GLU A 199 13.10 -9.49 2.29
N MET A 200 13.82 -10.50 2.80
CA MET A 200 13.38 -11.90 2.72
C MET A 200 11.98 -12.13 3.31
N GLY A 201 11.64 -11.42 4.39
CA GLY A 201 10.31 -11.50 4.99
C GLY A 201 9.21 -10.97 4.07
N ASP A 202 9.51 -9.94 3.28
CA ASP A 202 8.58 -9.38 2.30
C ASP A 202 8.45 -10.27 1.07
N LEU A 203 9.55 -10.88 0.60
CA LEU A 203 9.51 -11.88 -0.47
C LEU A 203 8.59 -13.05 -0.10
N VAL A 204 8.79 -13.64 1.08
CA VAL A 204 7.97 -14.76 1.57
C VAL A 204 6.51 -14.37 1.77
N ALA A 205 6.24 -13.13 2.19
CA ALA A 205 4.88 -12.65 2.39
C ALA A 205 4.22 -12.09 1.11
N GLY A 206 4.91 -12.09 -0.04
CA GLY A 206 4.40 -11.50 -1.29
C GLY A 206 4.27 -9.97 -1.25
N ASN A 207 4.97 -9.36 -0.30
CA ASN A 207 4.73 -8.04 0.26
C ASN A 207 5.62 -6.93 -0.37
N TYR A 208 5.68 -6.90 -1.69
CA TYR A 208 6.52 -5.98 -2.44
C TYR A 208 5.85 -5.58 -3.75
N TYR A 209 6.37 -4.53 -4.39
CA TYR A 209 5.82 -4.08 -5.66
C TYR A 209 6.19 -5.06 -6.78
N LYS A 210 5.18 -5.67 -7.39
CA LYS A 210 5.33 -6.59 -8.52
C LYS A 210 5.17 -5.86 -9.84
N GLY A 211 5.73 -6.41 -10.91
CA GLY A 211 5.44 -5.95 -12.26
C GLY A 211 3.99 -6.26 -12.59
N ASN A 212 3.29 -5.37 -13.30
CA ASN A 212 1.89 -5.59 -13.65
C ASN A 212 1.73 -5.48 -15.17
N MET A 213 1.12 -6.49 -15.78
CA MET A 213 0.81 -6.50 -17.21
C MET A 213 -0.54 -7.13 -17.50
N VAL A 214 -1.04 -6.89 -18.71
CA VAL A 214 -2.27 -7.50 -19.22
C VAL A 214 -1.96 -8.15 -20.56
N ILE A 215 -2.29 -9.44 -20.70
CA ILE A 215 -2.16 -10.20 -21.94
C ILE A 215 -3.49 -10.92 -22.18
N ALA A 216 -4.10 -10.73 -23.36
CA ALA A 216 -5.41 -11.26 -23.74
C ALA A 216 -6.50 -11.00 -22.69
N GLY A 217 -6.47 -9.83 -22.07
CA GLY A 217 -7.43 -9.41 -21.03
C GLY A 217 -7.24 -10.10 -19.67
N MET A 218 -6.17 -10.86 -19.49
CA MET A 218 -5.81 -11.49 -18.21
C MET A 218 -4.76 -10.62 -17.49
N ASN A 219 -5.02 -10.27 -16.24
CA ASN A 219 -4.07 -9.52 -15.42
C ASN A 219 -3.00 -10.47 -14.88
N ILE A 220 -1.74 -10.05 -14.95
CA ILE A 220 -0.58 -10.83 -14.54
C ILE A 220 0.30 -9.98 -13.62
N SER A 221 0.60 -10.53 -12.45
CA SER A 221 1.58 -10.00 -11.51
C SER A 221 2.93 -10.71 -11.69
N ILE A 222 3.95 -9.98 -12.12
CA ILE A 222 5.33 -10.47 -12.28
C ILE A 222 6.12 -10.28 -10.98
N GLU A 223 6.47 -11.40 -10.36
CA GLU A 223 7.27 -11.49 -9.14
C GLU A 223 8.76 -11.41 -9.42
N ASN A 224 9.21 -12.11 -10.44
CA ASN A 224 10.62 -12.20 -10.80
C ASN A 224 10.76 -12.02 -12.32
N PRO A 225 11.05 -10.79 -12.80
CA PRO A 225 11.29 -10.58 -14.21
C PRO A 225 12.57 -11.29 -14.67
N ALA A 226 12.73 -11.50 -15.97
CA ALA A 226 13.97 -12.00 -16.56
C ALA A 226 15.20 -11.24 -16.01
N ASP A 227 16.34 -11.91 -15.95
CA ASP A 227 17.58 -11.43 -15.34
C ASP A 227 17.58 -11.18 -13.81
N SER A 228 16.43 -11.22 -13.14
CA SER A 228 16.37 -11.23 -11.67
C SER A 228 16.84 -12.56 -11.07
N VAL A 229 17.06 -12.58 -9.76
CA VAL A 229 17.32 -13.79 -8.99
C VAL A 229 16.09 -14.13 -8.16
N ARG A 230 15.46 -15.27 -8.45
CA ARG A 230 14.42 -15.85 -7.60
C ARG A 230 15.09 -16.72 -6.54
N GLN A 231 14.67 -16.59 -5.29
CA GLN A 231 15.29 -17.28 -4.16
C GLN A 231 14.24 -17.71 -3.14
N GLY A 232 14.53 -18.79 -2.41
CA GLY A 232 13.63 -19.37 -1.44
C GLY A 232 14.32 -20.34 -0.49
N MET A 233 13.53 -21.05 0.30
CA MET A 233 13.97 -22.19 1.13
C MET A 233 13.43 -23.48 0.51
N GLY A 234 14.26 -24.49 0.39
CA GLY A 234 13.85 -25.83 -0.03
C GLY A 234 13.27 -26.63 1.14
N GLU A 235 12.70 -27.80 0.84
CA GLU A 235 12.17 -28.73 1.85
C GLU A 235 13.22 -29.19 2.87
N ASP A 236 14.49 -29.24 2.45
CA ASP A 236 15.64 -29.57 3.30
C ASP A 236 16.09 -28.39 4.19
N GLY A 237 15.39 -27.26 4.11
CA GLY A 237 15.72 -26.02 4.82
C GLY A 237 16.92 -25.27 4.25
N GLN A 238 17.50 -25.73 3.12
CA GLN A 238 18.58 -25.03 2.45
C GLN A 238 18.04 -23.91 1.56
N LYS A 239 18.78 -22.80 1.50
CA LYS A 239 18.46 -21.73 0.56
C LYS A 239 18.71 -22.20 -0.87
N TRP A 240 17.79 -21.88 -1.75
CA TRP A 240 18.00 -21.99 -3.19
C TRP A 240 17.88 -20.63 -3.84
N GLU A 241 18.58 -20.47 -4.95
CA GLU A 241 18.48 -19.32 -5.83
C GLU A 241 18.57 -19.80 -7.28
N ILE A 242 17.92 -19.05 -8.17
CA ILE A 242 17.99 -19.23 -9.61
C ILE A 242 17.93 -17.89 -10.33
N LYS A 243 18.78 -17.72 -11.35
CA LYS A 243 18.70 -16.59 -12.25
C LYS A 243 17.61 -16.85 -13.29
N MET A 244 16.61 -15.97 -13.32
CA MET A 244 15.49 -16.07 -14.24
C MET A 244 15.91 -15.73 -15.67
N LYS A 245 15.46 -16.54 -16.63
CA LYS A 245 15.66 -16.32 -18.08
C LYS A 245 14.44 -15.69 -18.73
N HIS A 246 13.26 -15.93 -18.15
CA HIS A 246 11.98 -15.39 -18.57
C HIS A 246 11.27 -14.76 -17.37
N HIS A 247 10.26 -13.93 -17.62
CA HIS A 247 9.51 -13.31 -16.54
C HIS A 247 8.62 -14.36 -15.87
N TYR A 248 8.59 -14.38 -14.55
CA TYR A 248 7.80 -15.31 -13.76
C TYR A 248 6.89 -14.57 -12.80
N GLY A 249 5.69 -15.10 -12.64
CA GLY A 249 4.65 -14.55 -11.79
C GLY A 249 3.39 -15.41 -11.84
N TYR A 250 2.24 -14.80 -11.63
CA TYR A 250 0.96 -15.49 -11.57
C TYR A 250 -0.18 -14.66 -12.19
N PHE A 251 -1.29 -15.33 -12.53
CA PHE A 251 -2.52 -14.65 -12.97
C PHE A 251 -3.33 -14.14 -11.78
N ASP A 252 -3.66 -12.85 -11.77
CA ASP A 252 -4.42 -12.26 -10.67
C ASP A 252 -5.85 -12.81 -10.60
N GLY A 253 -6.28 -13.22 -9.41
CA GLY A 253 -7.64 -13.74 -9.18
C GLY A 253 -7.90 -15.11 -9.81
N SER A 254 -6.84 -15.82 -10.18
CA SER A 254 -6.90 -17.24 -10.56
C SER A 254 -6.80 -18.15 -9.33
N MET A 255 -7.16 -19.42 -9.50
CA MET A 255 -6.99 -20.46 -8.48
C MET A 255 -6.42 -21.70 -9.16
N GLY A 256 -5.19 -22.03 -8.80
CA GLY A 256 -4.46 -23.23 -9.19
C GLY A 256 -5.01 -24.49 -8.52
N ALA A 257 -4.50 -25.64 -8.94
CA ALA A 257 -4.92 -26.94 -8.41
C ALA A 257 -4.41 -27.21 -6.99
N ASP A 258 -3.34 -26.53 -6.60
CA ASP A 258 -2.66 -26.53 -5.30
C ASP A 258 -3.32 -25.58 -4.28
N GLY A 259 -4.20 -24.69 -4.74
CA GLY A 259 -4.90 -23.71 -3.90
C GLY A 259 -4.25 -22.33 -3.84
N ASP A 260 -3.17 -22.11 -4.59
CA ASP A 260 -2.53 -20.80 -4.80
C ASP A 260 -2.87 -20.24 -6.20
N GLU A 261 -2.41 -19.04 -6.56
CA GLU A 261 -2.65 -18.50 -7.90
C GLU A 261 -1.97 -19.32 -9.01
N LEU A 262 -2.57 -19.35 -10.21
CA LEU A 262 -2.01 -20.05 -11.36
C LEU A 262 -0.74 -19.35 -11.85
N ASP A 263 0.37 -20.09 -11.80
CA ASP A 263 1.69 -19.61 -12.19
C ASP A 263 1.86 -19.43 -13.71
N VAL A 264 2.66 -18.43 -14.07
CA VAL A 264 2.95 -18.08 -15.47
C VAL A 264 4.40 -17.68 -15.71
N PHE A 265 4.95 -18.19 -16.81
CA PHE A 265 6.15 -17.68 -17.46
C PHE A 265 5.77 -16.87 -18.71
N VAL A 266 6.30 -15.66 -18.81
CA VAL A 266 6.17 -14.81 -20.01
C VAL A 266 7.55 -14.72 -20.69
N LYS A 267 7.61 -15.09 -21.97
CA LYS A 267 8.84 -15.04 -22.77
C LYS A 267 9.48 -13.65 -22.69
N ASN A 268 10.80 -13.62 -22.49
CA ASN A 268 11.58 -12.39 -22.44
C ASN A 268 11.71 -11.85 -23.87
N ASN A 269 11.62 -10.53 -24.05
CA ASN A 269 11.53 -9.87 -25.35
C ASN A 269 10.27 -10.24 -26.16
N LEU A 270 9.18 -10.61 -25.49
CA LEU A 270 7.88 -10.74 -26.15
C LEU A 270 7.45 -9.35 -26.63
N ASP A 271 7.20 -9.18 -27.93
CA ASP A 271 6.91 -7.87 -28.53
C ASP A 271 5.46 -7.74 -29.06
N HIS A 272 4.67 -8.79 -28.95
CA HIS A 272 3.28 -8.84 -29.39
C HIS A 272 2.43 -9.73 -28.49
N GLU A 273 1.11 -9.58 -28.61
CA GLU A 273 0.14 -10.40 -27.89
C GLU A 273 0.01 -11.76 -28.59
N PRO A 274 0.27 -12.89 -27.91
CA PRO A 274 0.26 -14.21 -28.54
C PRO A 274 -1.16 -14.76 -28.70
N ASP A 275 -1.40 -15.54 -29.75
CA ASP A 275 -2.70 -16.19 -30.00
C ASP A 275 -2.94 -17.42 -29.08
N HIS A 276 -1.86 -18.00 -28.57
CA HIS A 276 -1.88 -19.27 -27.83
C HIS A 276 -0.96 -19.20 -26.60
N ALA A 277 -1.23 -20.08 -25.65
CA ALA A 277 -0.37 -20.39 -24.53
C ALA A 277 -0.17 -21.91 -24.42
N TYR A 278 0.80 -22.30 -23.60
CA TYR A 278 1.08 -23.70 -23.30
C TYR A 278 0.90 -23.94 -21.80
N ILE A 279 0.10 -24.94 -21.43
CA ILE A 279 -0.09 -25.36 -20.03
C ILE A 279 0.81 -26.56 -19.79
N ILE A 280 1.68 -26.44 -18.80
CA ILE A 280 2.55 -27.50 -18.32
C ILE A 280 1.90 -28.10 -17.08
N SER A 281 1.73 -29.42 -17.06
CA SER A 281 1.40 -30.17 -15.85
C SER A 281 2.71 -30.57 -15.19
N GLN A 282 3.16 -29.78 -14.22
CA GLN A 282 4.35 -30.09 -13.44
C GLN A 282 4.12 -31.36 -12.62
N VAL A 283 5.17 -32.15 -12.45
CA VAL A 283 5.14 -33.39 -11.68
C VAL A 283 6.19 -33.38 -10.59
N ASP A 284 5.90 -34.08 -9.51
CA ASP A 284 6.85 -34.39 -8.46
C ASP A 284 7.88 -35.44 -8.92
N ARG A 285 8.93 -35.66 -8.10
CA ARG A 285 9.96 -36.68 -8.37
C ARG A 285 9.42 -38.09 -8.52
N ASP A 286 8.25 -38.39 -7.94
CA ASP A 286 7.59 -39.69 -8.06
C ASP A 286 6.67 -39.78 -9.29
N GLY A 287 6.58 -38.69 -10.08
CA GLY A 287 5.76 -38.57 -11.27
C GLY A 287 4.29 -38.25 -11.00
N SER A 288 3.90 -38.04 -9.73
CA SER A 288 2.56 -37.56 -9.41
C SER A 288 2.39 -36.10 -9.84
N PHE A 289 1.13 -35.70 -10.08
CA PHE A 289 0.81 -34.33 -10.46
C PHE A 289 1.06 -33.40 -9.27
N ASP A 290 1.80 -32.32 -9.54
CA ASP A 290 2.11 -31.27 -8.57
C ASP A 290 1.20 -30.06 -8.84
N GLU A 291 1.46 -29.32 -9.92
CA GLU A 291 0.75 -28.07 -10.24
C GLU A 291 0.70 -27.79 -11.75
N HIS A 292 -0.10 -26.79 -12.13
CA HIS A 292 -0.11 -26.27 -13.49
C HIS A 292 0.72 -24.99 -13.60
N LYS A 293 1.49 -24.87 -14.67
CA LYS A 293 2.20 -23.63 -15.03
C LYS A 293 1.96 -23.26 -16.47
N VAL A 294 1.70 -21.99 -16.72
CA VAL A 294 1.42 -21.49 -18.07
C VAL A 294 2.67 -20.87 -18.67
N VAL A 295 2.90 -21.10 -19.96
CA VAL A 295 3.93 -20.42 -20.75
C VAL A 295 3.25 -19.58 -21.83
N ILE A 296 3.52 -18.27 -21.80
CA ILE A 296 3.03 -17.28 -22.77
C ILE A 296 4.18 -16.82 -23.66
N GLY A 297 3.93 -16.75 -24.97
CA GLY A 297 4.87 -16.24 -25.97
C GLY A 297 5.75 -17.30 -26.65
N ALA A 298 5.58 -18.58 -26.28
CA ALA A 298 6.25 -19.68 -26.97
C ALA A 298 5.73 -19.86 -28.40
N GLU A 299 6.63 -20.07 -29.35
CA GLU A 299 6.28 -20.27 -30.77
C GLU A 299 5.94 -21.74 -31.10
N SER A 300 6.39 -22.67 -30.26
CA SER A 300 6.19 -24.11 -30.39
C SER A 300 6.14 -24.80 -29.02
N GLU A 301 5.79 -26.09 -28.99
CA GLU A 301 5.85 -26.89 -27.77
C GLU A 301 7.30 -27.04 -27.26
N ASP A 302 8.27 -27.19 -28.17
CA ASP A 302 9.70 -27.23 -27.83
C ASP A 302 10.17 -25.89 -27.24
N ASP A 303 9.72 -24.75 -27.79
CA ASP A 303 10.03 -23.42 -27.24
C ASP A 303 9.40 -23.25 -25.85
N ALA A 304 8.17 -23.74 -25.64
CA ALA A 304 7.53 -23.71 -24.33
C ALA A 304 8.28 -24.56 -23.30
N ARG A 305 8.75 -25.74 -23.70
CA ARG A 305 9.62 -26.61 -22.90
C ARG A 305 10.91 -25.89 -22.51
N ASP A 306 11.58 -25.25 -23.47
CA ASP A 306 12.85 -24.56 -23.25
C ASP A 306 12.67 -23.34 -22.34
N ILE A 307 11.61 -22.55 -22.56
CA ILE A 307 11.24 -21.43 -21.68
C ILE A 307 11.05 -21.92 -20.25
N TYR A 308 10.28 -22.98 -20.05
CA TYR A 308 10.07 -23.54 -18.72
C TYR A 308 11.38 -24.03 -18.09
N LEU A 309 12.09 -24.97 -18.74
CA LEU A 309 13.29 -25.61 -18.19
C LEU A 309 14.44 -24.64 -17.94
N SER A 310 14.56 -23.57 -18.73
CA SER A 310 15.63 -22.58 -18.58
C SER A 310 15.52 -21.74 -17.28
N ASN A 311 14.37 -21.78 -16.61
CA ASN A 311 14.13 -21.15 -15.30
C ASN A 311 14.28 -22.12 -14.12
N TYR A 312 14.79 -23.33 -14.35
CA TYR A 312 15.14 -24.32 -13.31
C TYR A 312 16.63 -24.70 -13.34
N LYS A 313 17.11 -25.29 -12.24
CA LYS A 313 18.49 -25.77 -12.18
C LYS A 313 18.70 -26.94 -13.15
N PRO A 314 19.91 -27.11 -13.72
CA PRO A 314 20.21 -28.28 -14.54
C PRO A 314 19.89 -29.59 -13.80
N GLY A 315 19.19 -30.50 -14.49
CA GLY A 315 18.73 -31.77 -13.91
C GLY A 315 17.33 -31.73 -13.30
N TRP A 316 16.59 -30.62 -13.43
CA TRP A 316 15.16 -30.58 -13.12
C TRP A 316 14.37 -31.58 -13.96
N ASP A 317 13.57 -32.41 -13.28
CA ASP A 317 12.77 -33.49 -13.85
C ASP A 317 11.26 -33.31 -13.68
N GLY A 318 10.82 -32.17 -13.14
CA GLY A 318 9.39 -31.89 -12.91
C GLY A 318 8.57 -31.52 -14.15
N LEU A 319 9.16 -31.56 -15.36
CA LEU A 319 8.40 -31.33 -16.59
C LEU A 319 7.52 -32.56 -16.91
N GLY A 320 6.20 -32.40 -16.78
CA GLY A 320 5.22 -33.38 -17.27
C GLY A 320 4.66 -33.05 -18.66
N SER A 321 3.35 -33.21 -18.84
CA SER A 321 2.69 -32.97 -20.13
C SER A 321 2.61 -31.50 -20.49
N ILE A 322 2.67 -31.20 -21.79
CA ILE A 322 2.47 -29.84 -22.32
C ILE A 322 1.21 -29.84 -23.20
N GLU A 323 0.26 -28.96 -22.91
CA GLU A 323 -0.98 -28.77 -23.69
C GLU A 323 -0.98 -27.38 -24.33
N LYS A 324 -1.17 -27.30 -25.65
CA LYS A 324 -1.39 -26.03 -26.34
C LYS A 324 -2.85 -25.62 -26.25
N VAL A 325 -3.11 -24.39 -25.85
CA VAL A 325 -4.46 -23.80 -25.76
C VAL A 325 -4.50 -22.42 -26.42
N THR A 326 -5.65 -22.00 -26.92
CA THR A 326 -5.85 -20.60 -27.32
C THR A 326 -5.92 -19.70 -26.08
N MET A 327 -5.58 -18.42 -26.20
CA MET A 327 -5.69 -17.48 -25.08
C MET A 327 -7.14 -17.36 -24.56
N ALA A 328 -8.13 -17.45 -25.45
CA ALA A 328 -9.54 -17.44 -25.07
C ALA A 328 -9.95 -18.69 -24.26
N GLU A 329 -9.45 -19.87 -24.63
CA GLU A 329 -9.68 -21.09 -23.85
C GLU A 329 -9.02 -21.01 -22.48
N LEU A 330 -7.79 -20.50 -22.40
CA LEU A 330 -7.09 -20.31 -21.13
C LEU A 330 -7.87 -19.38 -20.20
N GLN A 331 -8.31 -18.22 -20.70
CA GLN A 331 -9.12 -17.26 -19.94
C GLN A 331 -10.41 -17.91 -19.41
N ASN A 332 -11.12 -18.67 -20.25
CA ASN A 332 -12.32 -19.38 -19.84
C ASN A 332 -12.05 -20.40 -18.74
N ARG A 333 -10.97 -21.21 -18.88
CA ARG A 333 -10.61 -22.23 -17.87
C ARG A 333 -10.35 -21.60 -16.50
N MET A 334 -9.70 -20.45 -16.43
CA MET A 334 -9.47 -19.73 -15.16
C MET A 334 -10.76 -19.21 -14.53
N HIS A 335 -11.70 -18.70 -15.34
CA HIS A 335 -12.99 -18.23 -14.82
C HIS A 335 -13.86 -19.34 -14.24
N TYR A 336 -13.81 -20.55 -14.80
CA TYR A 336 -14.58 -21.69 -14.29
C TYR A 336 -14.08 -22.20 -12.94
N GLN A 337 -12.78 -22.07 -12.64
CA GLN A 337 -12.20 -22.52 -11.38
C GLN A 337 -12.48 -21.55 -10.21
N ALA A 338 -12.75 -20.27 -10.48
CA ALA A 338 -13.13 -19.28 -9.45
C ALA A 338 -14.59 -19.38 -8.98
N ALA A 339 -15.44 -20.16 -9.66
CA ALA A 339 -16.88 -20.23 -9.41
C ALA A 339 -17.36 -21.54 -8.74
N ALA A 340 -16.44 -22.45 -8.41
CA ALA A 340 -16.70 -23.75 -7.78
C ALA A 340 -16.34 -23.75 -6.29
#